data_AF-A0A8H6HVG2-F1
#
_entry.id   AF-A0A8H6HVG2-F1
#
_cell.length_a   1.000
_cell.length_b   1.000
_cell.length_c   1.000
_cell.angle_alpha   90.00
_cell.angle_beta   90.00
_cell.angle_gamma   90.00
#
_symmetry.space_group_name_H-M   'P 1'
#
loop_
_entity.id
_entity.type
_entity.pdbx_description
1 polymer ?
#
loop_
_entity_poly.entity_id
_entity_poly.type
_entity_poly.pdbx_seq_one_letter_code
_entity_poly.pdbx_strand_id
1 'polypeptide(L)'
;AAAFVTSGTTYPILDGIVGLVLIAHSHIGAFDQCVVDYLRPRKFPIIGPASSWTLRAATLAATVGIFQFNTNDIGLTELIAKVWTA
;
A
#
# COMPACT_ATOMS: atom_id res chain seq x y z
N ALA A 1 10.27 -6.50 16.09
CA ALA A 1 10.46 -5.36 17.01
C ALA A 1 11.52 -4.35 16.51
N ALA A 2 11.58 -4.03 15.20
CA ALA A 2 12.70 -3.25 14.65
C ALA A 2 12.32 -2.17 13.61
N ALA A 3 11.06 -1.75 13.56
CA ALA A 3 10.63 -0.60 12.73
C ALA A 3 10.34 0.66 13.56
N PHE A 4 10.30 0.54 14.90
CA PHE A 4 9.95 1.65 15.80
C PHE A 4 11.14 2.58 16.11
N VAL A 5 12.38 2.13 15.91
CA VAL A 5 13.59 2.81 16.41
C VAL A 5 14.25 3.70 15.35
N THR A 6 13.83 3.65 14.09
CA THR A 6 14.54 4.28 12.96
C THR A 6 13.71 5.27 12.13
N SER A 7 12.51 5.63 12.55
CA SER A 7 11.64 6.52 11.77
C SER A 7 12.12 7.97 11.83
N GLY A 8 12.36 8.60 10.67
CA GLY A 8 12.71 10.02 10.54
C GLY A 8 11.56 11.01 10.83
N THR A 9 10.42 10.50 11.26
CA THR A 9 9.13 11.20 11.39
C THR A 9 8.79 11.41 12.86
N THR A 10 8.05 12.48 13.17
CA THR A 10 7.63 12.79 14.57
C THR A 10 6.56 11.81 15.09
N TYR A 11 5.89 11.06 14.21
CA TYR A 11 4.79 10.16 14.54
C TYR A 11 4.89 8.77 13.88
N PRO A 12 5.95 7.97 14.17
CA PRO A 12 6.16 6.64 13.56
C PRO A 12 4.98 5.69 13.65
N ILE A 13 4.28 5.73 14.80
CA ILE A 13 3.16 4.82 15.08
C ILE A 13 1.98 5.17 14.17
N LEU A 14 1.69 6.46 13.98
CA LEU A 14 0.62 6.89 13.09
C LEU A 14 0.95 6.58 11.63
N ASP A 15 2.19 6.82 11.19
CA ASP A 15 2.64 6.50 9.83
C ASP A 15 2.56 4.99 9.54
N GLY A 16 2.91 4.16 10.53
CA GLY A 16 2.78 2.71 10.43
C GLY A 16 1.33 2.23 10.37
N ILE A 17 0.45 2.79 11.21
CA ILE A 17 -0.98 2.44 11.24
C ILE A 17 -1.66 2.87 9.94
N VAL A 18 -1.46 4.12 9.52
CA VAL A 18 -2.06 4.65 8.28
C VAL A 18 -1.55 3.86 7.08
N GLY A 19 -0.24 3.58 7.00
CA GLY A 19 0.33 2.75 5.94
C GLY A 19 -0.28 1.34 5.88
N LEU A 20 -0.37 0.66 7.02
CA LEU A 20 -0.91 -0.71 7.10
C LEU A 20 -2.40 -0.77 6.76
N VAL A 21 -3.20 0.12 7.36
CA VAL A 21 -4.66 0.17 7.12
C VAL A 21 -4.95 0.53 5.67
N LEU A 22 -4.21 1.45 5.08
CA LEU A 22 -4.38 1.85 3.68
C LEU A 22 -4.07 0.70 2.72
N ILE A 23 -2.97 -0.04 2.94
CA ILE A 23 -2.64 -1.22 2.12
C ILE A 23 -3.73 -2.29 2.26
N ALA A 24 -4.12 -2.63 3.48
CA ALA A 24 -5.11 -3.67 3.74
C ALA A 24 -6.47 -3.32 3.12
N HIS A 25 -6.94 -2.08 3.32
CA HIS A 25 -8.19 -1.57 2.75
C HIS A 25 -8.16 -1.58 1.21
N SER A 26 -7.05 -1.15 0.61
CA SER A 26 -6.90 -1.10 -0.84
C SER A 26 -6.87 -2.50 -1.46
N HIS A 27 -6.16 -3.45 -0.83
CA HIS A 27 -6.05 -4.82 -1.31
C HIS A 27 -7.40 -5.55 -1.26
N ILE A 28 -8.09 -5.51 -0.12
CA ILE A 28 -9.32 -6.27 0.12
C ILE A 28 -10.51 -5.62 -0.57
N GLY A 29 -10.67 -4.30 -0.43
CA GLY A 29 -11.90 -3.61 -0.78
C GLY A 29 -11.94 -3.14 -2.22
N ALA A 30 -10.90 -2.44 -2.68
CA ALA A 30 -10.94 -1.80 -3.99
C ALA A 30 -10.49 -2.77 -5.09
N PHE A 31 -9.29 -3.33 -4.98
CA PHE A 31 -8.67 -3.96 -6.14
C PHE A 31 -9.10 -5.42 -6.33
N ASP A 32 -9.27 -6.20 -5.27
CA ASP A 32 -9.71 -7.60 -5.41
C ASP A 32 -11.19 -7.67 -5.85
N GLN A 33 -12.06 -6.84 -5.26
CA GLN A 33 -13.46 -6.74 -5.69
C GLN A 33 -13.59 -6.21 -7.14
N CYS A 34 -12.81 -5.19 -7.54
CA CYS A 34 -12.81 -4.73 -8.93
C CYS A 34 -12.40 -5.85 -9.91
N VAL A 35 -11.41 -6.67 -9.55
CA VAL A 35 -10.98 -7.79 -10.40
C VAL A 35 -12.09 -8.85 -10.50
N VAL A 36 -12.76 -9.17 -9.39
CA VAL A 36 -13.87 -10.14 -9.38
C VAL A 36 -15.08 -9.66 -10.19
N ASP A 37 -15.44 -8.39 -10.06
CA ASP A 37 -16.63 -7.82 -10.70
C ASP A 37 -16.44 -7.54 -12.19
N TYR A 38 -15.30 -6.98 -12.59
CA TYR A 38 -15.05 -6.58 -13.97
C TYR A 38 -14.25 -7.61 -14.79
N LEU A 39 -13.31 -8.32 -14.15
CA LEU A 39 -12.37 -9.22 -14.82
C LEU A 39 -12.65 -10.68 -14.46
N ARG A 40 -13.89 -11.09 -14.73
CA ARG A 40 -14.35 -12.44 -14.40
C ARG A 40 -13.54 -13.52 -15.15
N PRO A 41 -12.96 -14.51 -14.44
CA PRO A 41 -12.08 -15.52 -15.03
C PRO A 41 -12.78 -16.43 -16.06
N ARG A 42 -14.12 -16.57 -15.97
CA ARG A 42 -14.90 -17.34 -16.95
C ARG A 42 -14.95 -16.69 -18.34
N LYS A 43 -14.86 -15.36 -18.42
CA LYS A 43 -14.87 -14.62 -19.69
C LYS A 43 -13.46 -14.26 -20.17
N PHE A 44 -12.54 -14.02 -19.23
CA PHE A 44 -11.16 -13.65 -19.51
C PHE A 44 -10.19 -14.63 -18.82
N PRO A 45 -9.91 -15.80 -19.43
CA PRO A 45 -9.10 -16.85 -18.79
C PRO A 45 -7.63 -16.47 -18.59
N ILE A 46 -7.12 -15.47 -19.33
CA ILE A 46 -5.72 -15.01 -19.24
C ILE A 46 -5.62 -13.75 -18.36
N ILE A 47 -6.47 -12.77 -18.61
CA ILE A 47 -6.39 -11.44 -17.96
C ILE A 47 -6.84 -11.50 -16.50
N GLY A 48 -7.83 -12.35 -16.16
CA GLY A 48 -8.29 -12.50 -14.78
C GLY A 48 -7.18 -12.96 -13.83
N PRO A 49 -6.53 -14.12 -14.09
CA PRO A 49 -5.43 -14.61 -13.26
C PRO A 49 -4.21 -13.67 -13.26
N ALA A 50 -3.89 -13.08 -14.41
CA ALA A 50 -2.80 -12.11 -14.51
C ALA A 50 -3.05 -10.89 -13.60
N SER A 51 -4.27 -10.36 -13.61
CA SER A 51 -4.63 -9.19 -12.79
C SER A 51 -4.61 -9.49 -11.29
N SER A 52 -5.05 -10.67 -10.85
CA SER A 52 -4.92 -11.08 -9.45
C SER A 52 -3.45 -11.22 -9.02
N TRP A 53 -2.58 -11.74 -9.89
CA TRP A 53 -1.14 -11.83 -9.59
C TRP A 53 -0.47 -10.46 -9.58
N THR A 54 -0.79 -9.60 -10.53
CA THR A 54 -0.32 -8.20 -10.55
C THR A 54 -0.78 -7.46 -9.29
N LEU A 55 -2.01 -7.68 -8.84
CA LEU A 55 -2.50 -7.06 -7.60
C LEU A 55 -1.69 -7.50 -6.39
N ARG A 56 -1.38 -8.79 -6.26
CA ARG A 56 -0.54 -9.31 -5.18
C ARG A 56 0.88 -8.74 -5.23
N ALA A 57 1.47 -8.68 -6.43
CA ALA A 57 2.79 -8.07 -6.63
C ALA A 57 2.80 -6.58 -6.28
N ALA A 58 1.78 -5.83 -6.71
CA ALA A 58 1.63 -4.42 -6.39
C ALA A 58 1.44 -4.18 -4.88
N THR A 59 0.70 -5.05 -4.20
CA THR A 59 0.49 -4.96 -2.75
C THR A 59 1.79 -5.20 -1.98
N LEU A 60 2.57 -6.19 -2.40
CA LEU A 60 3.90 -6.45 -1.83
C LEU A 60 4.85 -5.27 -2.09
N ALA A 61 4.90 -4.77 -3.33
CA ALA A 61 5.72 -3.62 -3.69
C ALA A 61 5.33 -2.36 -2.89
N ALA A 62 4.03 -2.09 -2.72
CA ALA A 62 3.54 -0.97 -1.92
C ALA A 62 3.91 -1.11 -0.44
N THR A 63 3.85 -2.33 0.10
CA THR A 63 4.26 -2.60 1.49
C THR A 63 5.74 -2.35 1.70
N VAL A 64 6.58 -2.82 0.78
CA VAL A 64 8.04 -2.57 0.81
C VAL A 64 8.33 -1.08 0.64
N GLY A 65 7.63 -0.40 -0.26
CA GLY A 65 7.76 1.03 -0.49
C GLY A 65 7.44 1.85 0.76
N ILE A 66 6.30 1.58 1.41
CA ILE A 66 5.91 2.26 2.65
C ILE A 66 6.89 1.96 3.80
N PHE A 67 7.39 0.73 3.88
CA PHE A 67 8.41 0.38 4.87
C PHE A 67 9.72 1.16 4.65
N GLN A 68 10.18 1.25 3.40
CA GLN A 68 11.37 2.02 3.03
C GLN A 68 11.17 3.51 3.31
N PHE A 69 10.00 4.05 2.98
CA PHE A 69 9.65 5.47 3.16
C PHE A 69 9.58 5.88 4.64
N ASN A 70 9.04 5.01 5.49
CA ASN A 70 8.98 5.27 6.93
C ASN A 70 10.31 5.05 7.64
N THR A 71 11.21 4.23 7.09
CA THR A 71 12.48 3.85 7.74
C THR A 71 13.66 4.71 7.28
N ASN A 72 13.68 5.13 6.01
CA ASN A 72 14.84 5.81 5.41
C ASN A 72 14.52 7.21 4.88
N ASP A 73 13.28 7.68 5.03
CA ASP A 73 12.83 8.98 4.53
C ASP A 73 11.95 9.71 5.56
N ILE A 74 11.42 10.87 5.15
CA ILE A 74 10.65 11.86 5.91
C ILE A 74 9.36 11.31 6.55
N GLY A 75 8.81 10.20 6.03
CA GLY A 75 7.55 9.61 6.50
C GLY A 75 6.30 10.11 5.79
N LEU A 76 5.22 9.34 5.92
CA LEU A 76 3.97 9.60 5.19
C LEU A 76 3.25 10.88 5.66
N THR A 77 3.10 11.09 6.96
CA THR A 77 2.40 12.27 7.50
C THR A 77 3.14 13.57 7.21
N GLU A 78 4.48 13.56 7.29
CA GLU A 78 5.29 14.74 7.01
C GLU A 78 5.38 15.04 5.50
N LEU A 79 5.35 14.02 4.63
CA LEU A 79 5.14 14.22 3.19
C LEU A 79 3.81 14.92 2.93
N ILE A 80 2.72 14.40 3.49
CA ILE A 80 1.37 14.97 3.29
C ILE A 80 1.34 16.43 3.74
N ALA A 81 1.96 16.75 4.88
CA ALA A 81 2.05 18.12 5.38
C ALA A 81 2.83 19.03 4.41
N LYS A 82 3.99 18.57 3.90
CA LYS A 82 4.82 19.35 2.96
C LYS A 82 4.12 19.58 1.62
N VAL A 83 3.44 18.55 1.08
CA VAL A 83 2.67 18.64 -0.17
C VAL A 83 1.48 19.59 -0.02
N TRP A 84 0.84 19.62 1.15
CA TRP A 84 -0.32 20.50 1.38
C TRP A 84 0.05 21.99 1.41
N THR A 85 1.29 22.30 1.81
CA THR A 85 1.81 23.68 1.85
C THR A 85 2.55 24.10 0.58
N ALA A 86 2.67 23.22 -0.41
CA ALA A 86 3.28 23.49 -1.71
C ALA A 86 2.27 24.10 -2.69
#